data_AF-A0AAU5S347-F1
#
_entry.id   AF-A0AAU5S347-F1
#
_cell.length_a   1.000
_cell.length_b   1.000
_cell.length_c   1.000
_cell.angle_alpha   90.00
_cell.angle_beta   90.00
_cell.angle_gamma   90.00
#
_symmetry.space_group_name_H-M   'P 1'
#
loop_
_entity.id
_entity.type
_entity.pdbx_description
1 polymer ?
#
loop_
_entity_poly.entity_id
_entity_poly.type
_entity_poly.pdbx_seq_one_letter_code
_entity_poly.pdbx_strand_id
1 'polypeptide(L)'
;MNVHGPRSTADTADADPDTTSTAEGATGDAAGDVAGEATGDAAGDAADRTARTEPSKSEARTGSTARRQRLRRHVLVNLTRVLVLALFVGLWQWLASAGTIDRFYTGEPSGICSKLWDWVRHGTSQGSLWDQVWVTLQETLMGFGIGVTLGVVFGILLGRLRFLADVFAPYIKTLNSIPRILLGSVFAIWFGLGISSKVTLSAVLVFFGVFFNAFQGAREVDRNLIANARILGAGNAKVTLQVVVPSALSWITTSLHVAFGFAVTGAIVGELLGAQQGLGLLIFQAQANFDPDGVYAGLVITAAFALAAEGLITLLERRLLRWQPRPQRSGAGA
;
A
#
# COMPACT_ATOMS: atom_id res chain seq x y z
N MET A 1 52.34 17.94 -14.24
CA MET A 1 52.93 19.17 -13.66
C MET A 1 52.52 19.22 -12.19
N ASN A 2 53.49 18.93 -11.31
CA ASN A 2 53.75 19.50 -9.97
C ASN A 2 52.80 20.66 -9.55
N VAL A 3 52.34 20.89 -8.30
CA VAL A 3 52.98 20.89 -6.98
C VAL A 3 51.90 21.01 -5.86
N HIS A 4 52.27 20.54 -4.66
CA HIS A 4 51.77 20.81 -3.30
C HIS A 4 51.09 22.17 -2.98
N GLY A 5 50.32 22.17 -1.88
CA GLY A 5 50.39 23.26 -0.89
C GLY A 5 49.33 23.20 0.23
N PRO A 6 49.64 23.49 1.52
CA PRO A 6 48.94 22.91 2.68
C PRO A 6 48.22 23.91 3.63
N ARG A 7 47.63 23.30 4.67
CA ARG A 7 47.07 23.74 5.98
C ARG A 7 47.56 25.06 6.62
N SER A 8 46.78 25.52 7.63
CA SER A 8 47.12 26.29 8.86
C SER A 8 46.16 27.50 9.00
N THR A 9 45.62 28.01 10.13
CA THR A 9 45.66 27.82 11.60
C THR A 9 44.54 28.73 12.16
N ALA A 10 43.80 28.35 13.22
CA ALA A 10 43.82 28.95 14.57
C ALA A 10 43.98 30.50 14.64
N ASP A 11 43.12 31.23 15.36
CA ASP A 11 43.32 31.57 16.79
C ASP A 11 42.27 32.57 17.38
N THR A 12 42.08 32.49 18.71
CA THR A 12 41.73 33.52 19.75
C THR A 12 40.56 34.53 19.56
N ALA A 13 39.55 34.67 20.44
CA ALA A 13 39.45 34.99 21.89
C ALA A 13 39.49 36.51 22.23
N ASP A 14 38.40 37.02 22.84
CA ASP A 14 38.30 38.26 23.65
C ASP A 14 36.93 38.20 24.42
N ALA A 15 36.86 37.98 25.74
CA ALA A 15 37.04 38.89 26.90
C ALA A 15 35.79 39.76 27.27
N ASP A 16 35.00 39.27 28.25
CA ASP A 16 34.61 39.82 29.59
C ASP A 16 34.41 41.36 29.84
N PRO A 17 33.92 41.88 31.00
CA PRO A 17 33.03 41.39 32.10
C PRO A 17 31.95 42.43 32.56
N ASP A 18 31.29 42.14 33.72
CA ASP A 18 30.80 43.08 34.78
C ASP A 18 29.35 43.63 34.70
N THR A 19 28.53 43.76 35.77
CA THR A 19 28.58 43.36 37.20
C THR A 19 27.19 43.57 37.87
N THR A 20 26.82 42.60 38.71
CA THR A 20 26.18 42.62 40.07
C THR A 20 25.17 43.66 40.60
N SER A 21 24.21 43.08 41.37
CA SER A 21 23.67 43.50 42.71
C SER A 21 22.57 44.60 42.72
N THR A 22 21.52 44.60 43.56
CA THR A 22 21.42 44.20 44.98
C THR A 22 19.96 44.01 45.45
N ALA A 23 19.83 43.36 46.60
CA ALA A 23 18.68 42.97 47.43
C ALA A 23 17.77 44.07 48.00
N GLU A 24 16.58 43.64 48.51
CA GLU A 24 15.84 44.02 49.75
C GLU A 24 14.32 43.82 49.50
N GLY A 25 13.43 43.35 50.38
CA GLY A 25 13.37 42.89 51.77
C GLY A 25 11.87 42.49 51.99
N ALA A 26 11.57 41.30 52.50
CA ALA A 26 11.18 41.01 53.89
C ALA A 26 9.71 41.33 54.30
N THR A 27 9.01 40.27 54.73
CA THR A 27 7.89 40.19 55.72
C THR A 27 6.56 40.84 55.35
N GLY A 28 5.36 40.33 55.63
CA GLY A 28 4.73 39.25 56.42
C GLY A 28 3.20 39.53 56.24
N ASP A 29 2.20 38.88 56.78
CA ASP A 29 1.92 37.68 57.55
C ASP A 29 0.37 37.60 57.54
N ALA A 30 -0.19 36.38 57.63
CA ALA A 30 -1.54 36.04 58.12
C ALA A 30 -2.81 36.71 57.51
N ALA A 31 -4.03 36.18 57.60
CA ALA A 31 -4.65 34.86 57.74
C ALA A 31 -6.17 35.12 57.80
N GLY A 32 -6.96 34.22 57.20
CA GLY A 32 -8.39 33.99 57.52
C GLY A 32 -9.42 34.99 56.96
N ASP A 33 -10.71 34.68 56.84
CA ASP A 33 -11.47 33.42 56.92
C ASP A 33 -12.93 33.76 56.50
N VAL A 34 -13.71 32.73 56.15
CA VAL A 34 -15.19 32.59 56.18
C VAL A 34 -16.14 33.45 55.31
N ALA A 35 -16.77 32.74 54.36
CA ALA A 35 -18.21 32.51 54.06
C ALA A 35 -19.35 33.56 54.24
N GLY A 36 -20.35 33.41 53.34
CA GLY A 36 -21.70 34.00 53.37
C GLY A 36 -21.93 34.93 52.16
N GLU A 37 -23.02 34.96 51.40
CA GLU A 37 -24.33 34.33 51.49
C GLU A 37 -25.04 34.49 50.12
N ALA A 38 -26.09 33.70 49.92
CA ALA A 38 -26.90 33.60 48.72
C ALA A 38 -27.69 34.87 48.35
N THR A 39 -28.13 34.94 47.09
CA THR A 39 -29.53 35.14 46.62
C THR A 39 -29.65 36.10 45.42
N GLY A 40 -30.45 35.65 44.44
CA GLY A 40 -31.21 36.51 43.52
C GLY A 40 -30.46 37.14 42.35
N ASP A 41 -30.55 36.54 41.16
CA ASP A 41 -31.50 37.08 40.18
C ASP A 41 -31.78 36.05 39.07
N ALA A 42 -32.73 35.15 39.36
CA ALA A 42 -33.38 34.32 38.38
C ALA A 42 -34.51 35.15 37.72
N ALA A 43 -34.15 36.14 36.91
CA ALA A 43 -35.10 36.93 36.13
C ALA A 43 -34.48 37.52 34.85
N GLY A 44 -33.69 36.73 34.12
CA GLY A 44 -33.14 37.13 32.82
C GLY A 44 -33.09 36.04 31.75
N ASP A 45 -33.11 34.76 32.13
CA ASP A 45 -32.78 33.66 31.20
C ASP A 45 -33.99 32.92 30.59
N ALA A 46 -35.19 33.48 30.75
CA ALA A 46 -36.44 32.87 30.26
C ALA A 46 -36.89 33.36 28.88
N ALA A 47 -36.14 34.25 28.22
CA ALA A 47 -36.50 34.83 26.92
C ALA A 47 -35.66 34.32 25.73
N ASP A 48 -34.62 33.50 25.94
CA ASP A 48 -33.69 33.10 24.87
C ASP A 48 -33.61 31.57 24.68
N ARG A 49 -34.75 30.87 24.72
CA ARG A 49 -34.81 29.41 24.45
C ARG A 49 -35.75 28.99 23.33
N THR A 50 -36.19 29.91 22.48
CA THR A 50 -37.06 29.57 21.34
C THR A 50 -36.65 30.14 19.99
N ALA A 51 -35.41 30.61 19.84
CA ALA A 51 -34.85 30.80 18.50
C ALA A 51 -34.33 29.45 17.97
N ARG A 52 -35.24 28.63 17.43
CA ARG A 52 -34.84 27.63 16.42
C ARG A 52 -34.01 28.38 15.39
N THR A 53 -32.71 28.12 15.34
CA THR A 53 -31.82 28.60 14.28
C THR A 53 -32.25 27.90 13.00
N GLU A 54 -33.26 28.44 12.33
CA GLU A 54 -33.53 28.07 10.95
C GLU A 54 -32.27 28.40 10.15
N PRO A 55 -31.69 27.44 9.41
CA PRO A 55 -30.50 27.72 8.62
C PRO A 55 -30.82 28.88 7.67
N SER A 56 -30.02 29.95 7.75
CA SER A 56 -30.20 31.14 6.92
C SER A 56 -30.23 30.72 5.45
N LYS A 57 -31.18 31.24 4.66
CA LYS A 57 -31.28 31.01 3.21
C LYS A 57 -29.95 31.28 2.48
N SER A 58 -29.07 32.08 3.07
CA SER A 58 -27.70 32.35 2.61
C SER A 58 -26.77 31.12 2.75
N GLU A 59 -26.79 30.43 3.89
CA GLU A 59 -25.98 29.22 4.14
C GLU A 59 -26.45 28.04 3.29
N ALA A 60 -27.77 27.89 3.10
CA ALA A 60 -28.35 26.89 2.20
C ALA A 60 -27.95 27.12 0.72
N ARG A 61 -27.86 28.39 0.29
CA ARG A 61 -27.40 28.75 -1.07
C ARG A 61 -25.91 28.48 -1.26
N THR A 62 -25.07 28.80 -0.28
CA THR A 62 -23.61 28.54 -0.30
C THR A 62 -23.27 27.05 -0.30
N GLY A 63 -24.03 26.22 0.42
CA GLY A 63 -23.88 24.75 0.37
C GLY A 63 -24.27 24.15 -1.00
N SER A 64 -25.27 24.73 -1.67
CA SER A 64 -25.75 24.25 -2.98
C SER A 64 -24.75 24.51 -4.12
N THR A 65 -24.07 25.67 -4.11
CA THR A 65 -23.06 26.05 -5.10
C THR A 65 -21.77 25.25 -4.91
N ALA A 66 -21.32 25.05 -3.67
CA ALA A 66 -20.15 24.23 -3.35
C ALA A 66 -20.34 22.74 -3.73
N ARG A 67 -21.52 22.17 -3.51
CA ARG A 67 -21.86 20.79 -3.93
C ARG A 67 -21.88 20.64 -5.46
N ARG A 68 -22.45 21.62 -6.17
CA ARG A 68 -22.48 21.64 -7.64
C ARG A 68 -21.08 21.79 -8.24
N GLN A 69 -20.20 22.58 -7.62
CA GLN A 69 -18.81 22.75 -8.03
C GLN A 69 -17.96 21.47 -7.82
N ARG A 70 -18.16 20.76 -6.70
CA ARG A 70 -17.52 19.46 -6.47
C ARG A 70 -17.97 18.40 -7.48
N LEU A 71 -19.28 18.30 -7.75
CA LEU A 71 -19.81 17.38 -8.77
C LEU A 71 -19.28 17.72 -10.18
N ARG A 72 -19.26 19.00 -10.56
CA ARG A 72 -18.67 19.45 -11.84
C ARG A 72 -17.19 19.06 -11.93
N ARG A 73 -16.41 19.28 -10.88
CA ARG A 73 -14.99 18.88 -10.84
C ARG A 73 -14.83 17.36 -10.98
N HIS A 74 -15.64 16.56 -10.29
CA HIS A 74 -15.59 15.09 -10.42
C HIS A 74 -15.92 14.62 -11.85
N VAL A 75 -16.98 15.17 -12.44
CA VAL A 75 -17.37 14.86 -13.83
C VAL A 75 -16.28 15.30 -14.80
N LEU A 76 -15.75 16.51 -14.65
CA LEU A 76 -14.72 17.06 -15.52
C LEU A 76 -13.42 16.25 -15.41
N VAL A 77 -13.01 15.85 -14.21
CA VAL A 77 -11.85 14.97 -14.00
C VAL A 77 -12.05 13.61 -14.66
N ASN A 78 -13.21 12.99 -14.50
CA ASN A 78 -13.48 11.69 -15.12
C ASN A 78 -13.56 11.81 -16.65
N LEU A 79 -14.18 12.87 -17.17
CA LEU A 79 -14.23 13.14 -18.60
C LEU A 79 -12.83 13.39 -19.18
N THR A 80 -11.99 14.17 -18.50
CA THR A 80 -10.59 14.37 -18.89
C THR A 80 -9.82 13.05 -18.87
N ARG A 81 -10.01 12.18 -17.87
CA ARG A 81 -9.36 10.85 -17.83
C ARG A 81 -9.77 9.98 -19.02
N VAL A 82 -11.06 9.93 -19.33
CA VAL A 82 -11.58 9.18 -20.49
C VAL A 82 -11.07 9.78 -21.78
N LEU A 83 -11.02 11.12 -21.90
CA LEU A 83 -10.49 11.81 -23.07
C LEU A 83 -9.00 11.51 -23.28
N VAL A 84 -8.19 11.55 -22.22
CA VAL A 84 -6.76 11.22 -22.30
C VAL A 84 -6.55 9.79 -22.77
N LEU A 85 -7.32 8.84 -22.22
CA LEU A 85 -7.26 7.44 -22.65
C LEU A 85 -7.71 7.27 -24.11
N ALA A 86 -8.81 7.91 -24.49
CA ALA A 86 -9.35 7.85 -25.85
C ALA A 86 -8.40 8.48 -26.87
N LEU A 87 -7.75 9.60 -26.53
CA LEU A 87 -6.72 10.22 -27.36
C LEU A 87 -5.50 9.31 -27.51
N PHE A 88 -5.05 8.67 -26.43
CA PHE A 88 -3.92 7.74 -26.49
C PHE A 88 -4.24 6.52 -27.39
N VAL A 89 -5.36 5.84 -27.15
CA VAL A 89 -5.78 4.67 -27.93
C VAL A 89 -6.10 5.05 -29.37
N GLY A 90 -6.78 6.18 -29.57
CA GLY A 90 -7.12 6.69 -30.90
C GLY A 90 -5.88 7.09 -31.70
N LEU A 91 -4.89 7.73 -31.07
CA LEU A 91 -3.62 8.07 -31.71
C LEU A 91 -2.84 6.81 -32.09
N TRP A 92 -2.77 5.82 -31.20
CA TRP A 92 -2.13 4.54 -31.50
C TRP A 92 -2.81 3.83 -32.68
N GLN A 93 -4.14 3.69 -32.66
CA GLN A 93 -4.91 3.11 -33.76
C GLN A 93 -4.71 3.90 -35.06
N TRP A 94 -4.68 5.23 -35.00
CA TRP A 94 -4.46 6.07 -36.17
C TRP A 94 -3.06 5.86 -36.75
N LEU A 95 -2.01 5.96 -35.94
CA LEU A 95 -0.62 5.75 -36.37
C LEU A 95 -0.40 4.36 -36.97
N ALA A 96 -0.97 3.32 -36.34
CA ALA A 96 -0.93 1.94 -36.83
C ALA A 96 -1.68 1.82 -38.16
N SER A 97 -2.89 2.38 -38.23
CA SER A 97 -3.71 2.33 -39.45
C SER A 97 -3.07 3.06 -40.64
N ALA A 98 -2.43 4.21 -40.37
CA ALA A 98 -1.73 5.04 -41.33
C ALA A 98 -0.38 4.46 -41.79
N GLY A 99 0.07 3.33 -41.22
CA GLY A 99 1.36 2.70 -41.54
C GLY A 99 2.57 3.51 -41.08
N THR A 100 2.38 4.52 -40.22
CA THR A 100 3.48 5.31 -39.63
C THR A 100 4.26 4.47 -38.61
N ILE A 101 3.56 3.57 -37.91
CA ILE A 101 4.15 2.51 -37.10
C ILE A 101 3.74 1.17 -37.71
N ASP A 102 4.68 0.24 -37.72
CA ASP A 102 4.44 -1.09 -38.26
C ASP A 102 3.58 -1.91 -37.28
N ARG A 103 2.42 -2.34 -37.77
CA ARG A 103 1.44 -3.13 -37.00
C ARG A 103 2.01 -4.48 -36.59
N PHE A 104 2.96 -5.01 -37.35
CA PHE A 104 3.63 -6.28 -37.02
C PHE A 104 4.39 -6.19 -35.69
N TYR A 105 4.96 -5.03 -35.35
CA TYR A 105 5.69 -4.85 -34.09
C TYR A 105 4.82 -4.24 -32.99
N THR A 106 3.91 -3.33 -33.36
CA THR A 106 3.17 -2.54 -32.38
C THR A 106 1.78 -3.07 -32.08
N GLY A 107 1.21 -3.94 -32.93
CA GLY A 107 -0.20 -4.31 -32.87
C GLY A 107 -1.12 -3.12 -33.13
N GLU A 108 -2.42 -3.36 -33.04
CA GLU A 108 -3.42 -2.29 -33.08
C GLU A 108 -4.58 -2.51 -32.10
N PRO A 109 -5.13 -1.45 -31.47
CA PRO A 109 -6.23 -1.58 -30.52
C PRO A 109 -7.42 -2.40 -31.02
N SER A 110 -7.80 -2.24 -32.30
CA SER A 110 -8.86 -3.03 -32.93
C SER A 110 -8.50 -4.51 -33.03
N GLY A 111 -7.24 -4.84 -33.38
CA GLY A 111 -6.69 -6.19 -33.43
C GLY A 111 -6.72 -6.88 -32.06
N ILE A 112 -6.32 -6.15 -31.02
CA ILE A 112 -6.41 -6.60 -29.61
C ILE A 112 -7.87 -6.93 -29.24
N CYS A 113 -8.83 -6.07 -29.60
CA CYS A 113 -10.24 -6.33 -29.34
C CYS A 113 -10.78 -7.57 -30.09
N SER A 114 -10.42 -7.75 -31.36
CA SER A 114 -10.78 -8.96 -32.10
C SER A 114 -10.17 -10.21 -31.46
N LYS A 115 -8.90 -10.14 -31.03
CA LYS A 115 -8.21 -11.26 -30.39
C LYS A 115 -8.85 -11.66 -29.07
N LEU A 116 -9.21 -10.68 -28.24
CA LEU A 116 -9.97 -10.91 -27.00
C LEU A 116 -11.30 -11.60 -27.31
N TRP A 117 -12.04 -11.10 -28.29
CA TRP A 117 -13.32 -11.67 -28.68
C TRP A 117 -13.18 -13.12 -29.13
N ASP A 118 -12.18 -13.40 -29.96
CA ASP A 118 -11.90 -14.75 -30.44
C ASP A 118 -11.50 -15.69 -29.31
N TRP A 119 -10.61 -15.28 -28.41
CA TRP A 119 -10.23 -16.09 -27.26
C TRP A 119 -11.39 -16.39 -26.32
N VAL A 120 -12.29 -15.43 -26.11
CA VAL A 120 -13.48 -15.62 -25.26
C VAL A 120 -14.51 -16.55 -25.91
N ARG A 121 -14.70 -16.47 -27.23
CA ARG A 121 -15.74 -17.23 -27.95
C ARG A 121 -15.30 -18.60 -28.43
N HIS A 122 -14.09 -18.67 -28.97
CA HIS A 122 -13.55 -19.85 -29.67
C HIS A 122 -12.44 -20.54 -28.86
N GLY A 123 -11.97 -19.91 -27.78
CA GLY A 123 -10.87 -20.42 -26.98
C GLY A 123 -9.51 -20.03 -27.54
N THR A 124 -8.47 -20.60 -26.92
CA THR A 124 -7.06 -20.38 -27.24
C THR A 124 -6.45 -21.65 -27.83
N SER A 125 -5.22 -21.57 -28.34
CA SER A 125 -4.44 -22.74 -28.76
C SER A 125 -4.34 -23.80 -27.65
N GLN A 126 -4.37 -23.38 -26.39
CA GLN A 126 -4.17 -24.23 -25.21
C GLN A 126 -5.49 -24.68 -24.57
N GLY A 127 -6.63 -24.45 -25.23
CA GLY A 127 -7.97 -24.75 -24.73
C GLY A 127 -8.76 -23.51 -24.33
N SER A 128 -9.75 -23.68 -23.46
CA SER A 128 -10.63 -22.59 -23.02
C SER A 128 -9.83 -21.48 -22.33
N LEU A 129 -10.13 -20.22 -22.65
CA LEU A 129 -9.54 -19.08 -21.96
C LEU A 129 -9.80 -19.13 -20.44
N TRP A 130 -10.97 -19.63 -20.05
CA TRP A 130 -11.36 -19.74 -18.65
C TRP A 130 -10.49 -20.71 -17.86
N ASP A 131 -10.03 -21.80 -18.49
CA ASP A 131 -9.12 -22.75 -17.85
C ASP A 131 -7.75 -22.11 -17.61
N GLN A 132 -7.26 -21.33 -18.57
CA GLN A 132 -5.99 -20.59 -18.45
C GLN A 132 -6.06 -19.56 -17.32
N VAL A 133 -7.13 -18.76 -17.26
CA VAL A 133 -7.38 -17.81 -16.15
C VAL A 133 -7.47 -18.52 -14.81
N TRP A 134 -8.16 -19.67 -14.76
CA TRP A 134 -8.37 -20.43 -13.54
C TRP A 134 -7.06 -21.00 -12.98
N VAL A 135 -6.18 -21.54 -13.84
CA VAL A 135 -4.87 -22.04 -13.43
C VAL A 135 -4.03 -20.91 -12.83
N THR A 136 -3.91 -19.77 -13.52
CA THR A 136 -3.16 -18.61 -13.00
C THR A 136 -3.75 -18.09 -11.69
N LEU A 137 -5.08 -18.10 -11.55
CA LEU A 137 -5.75 -17.72 -10.31
C LEU A 137 -5.38 -18.67 -9.16
N GLN A 138 -5.38 -19.99 -9.39
CA GLN A 138 -4.98 -20.97 -8.38
C GLN A 138 -3.54 -20.76 -7.95
N GLU A 139 -2.62 -20.61 -8.90
CA GLU A 139 -1.20 -20.38 -8.63
C GLU A 139 -0.98 -19.10 -7.80
N THR A 140 -1.65 -18.02 -8.21
CA THR A 140 -1.63 -16.72 -7.53
C THR A 140 -2.15 -16.84 -6.10
N LEU A 141 -3.33 -17.43 -5.90
CA LEU A 141 -3.97 -17.51 -4.58
C LEU A 141 -3.20 -18.41 -3.62
N MET A 142 -2.72 -19.56 -4.08
CA MET A 142 -1.90 -20.46 -3.26
C MET A 142 -0.59 -19.79 -2.87
N GLY A 143 0.11 -19.19 -3.84
CA GLY A 143 1.37 -18.50 -3.59
C GLY A 143 1.17 -17.31 -2.65
N PHE A 144 0.13 -16.52 -2.87
CA PHE A 144 -0.25 -15.41 -2.00
C PHE A 144 -0.55 -15.86 -0.57
N GLY A 145 -1.39 -16.88 -0.39
CA GLY A 145 -1.75 -17.40 0.94
C GLY A 145 -0.54 -17.91 1.71
N ILE A 146 0.31 -18.70 1.05
CA ILE A 146 1.54 -19.23 1.65
C ILE A 146 2.51 -18.09 1.98
N GLY A 147 2.76 -17.19 1.02
CA GLY A 147 3.70 -16.08 1.18
C GLY A 147 3.28 -15.10 2.27
N VAL A 148 2.01 -14.70 2.32
CA VAL A 148 1.48 -13.82 3.38
C VAL A 148 1.63 -14.49 4.73
N THR A 149 1.21 -15.75 4.86
CA THR A 149 1.24 -16.47 6.13
C THR A 149 2.67 -16.59 6.66
N LEU A 150 3.61 -17.06 5.84
CA LEU A 150 5.01 -17.19 6.23
C LEU A 150 5.64 -15.82 6.49
N GLY A 151 5.34 -14.81 5.66
CA GLY A 151 5.89 -13.47 5.79
C GLY A 151 5.48 -12.81 7.10
N VAL A 152 4.20 -12.90 7.47
CA VAL A 152 3.69 -12.39 8.75
C VAL A 152 4.32 -13.13 9.92
N VAL A 153 4.33 -14.47 9.90
CA VAL A 153 4.86 -15.28 11.01
C VAL A 153 6.34 -14.99 11.24
N PHE A 154 7.17 -15.07 10.20
CA PHE A 154 8.61 -14.82 10.33
C PHE A 154 8.92 -13.34 10.59
N GLY A 155 8.19 -12.41 9.96
CA GLY A 155 8.38 -10.98 10.15
C GLY A 155 8.13 -10.58 11.60
N ILE A 156 7.00 -10.99 12.18
CA ILE A 156 6.69 -10.72 13.59
C ILE A 156 7.68 -11.44 14.51
N LEU A 157 8.00 -12.71 14.25
CA LEU A 157 8.91 -13.49 15.08
C LEU A 157 10.30 -12.84 15.18
N LEU A 158 10.90 -12.49 14.04
CA LEU A 158 12.22 -11.86 14.00
C LEU A 158 12.15 -10.41 14.48
N GLY A 159 11.06 -9.68 14.22
CA GLY A 159 10.88 -8.31 14.71
C GLY A 159 10.79 -8.25 16.24
N ARG A 160 10.27 -9.30 16.88
CA ARG A 160 10.16 -9.43 18.34
C ARG A 160 11.43 -9.93 19.02
N LEU A 161 12.11 -10.90 18.42
CA LEU A 161 13.26 -11.57 19.03
C LEU A 161 14.56 -10.94 18.53
N ARG A 162 15.08 -9.97 19.30
CA ARG A 162 16.30 -9.23 18.96
C ARG A 162 17.50 -10.15 18.66
N PHE A 163 17.69 -11.20 19.45
CA PHE A 163 18.72 -12.22 19.17
C PHE A 163 18.57 -12.86 17.79
N LEU A 164 17.34 -13.24 17.41
CA LEU A 164 17.07 -13.85 16.11
C LEU A 164 17.26 -12.84 14.97
N ALA A 165 16.84 -11.59 15.16
CA ALA A 165 17.11 -10.51 14.21
C ALA A 165 18.61 -10.31 13.99
N ASP A 166 19.41 -10.29 15.05
CA ASP A 166 20.86 -10.09 14.98
C ASP A 166 21.56 -11.28 14.28
N VAL A 167 21.13 -12.53 14.56
CA VAL A 167 21.63 -13.75 13.89
C VAL A 167 21.28 -13.75 12.40
N PHE A 168 20.03 -13.39 12.05
CA PHE A 168 19.56 -13.46 10.66
C PHE A 168 19.86 -12.19 9.85
N ALA A 169 20.32 -11.10 10.46
CA ALA A 169 20.61 -9.83 9.81
C ALA A 169 21.46 -9.95 8.53
N PRO A 170 22.60 -10.65 8.50
CA PRO A 170 23.40 -10.77 7.27
C PRO A 170 22.66 -11.54 6.18
N TYR A 171 21.91 -12.59 6.54
CA TYR A 171 21.15 -13.39 5.58
C TYR A 171 19.99 -12.60 4.98
N ILE A 172 19.24 -11.86 5.81
CA ILE A 172 18.15 -10.99 5.35
C ILE A 172 18.67 -9.95 4.35
N LYS A 173 19.82 -9.34 4.65
CA LYS A 173 20.46 -8.35 3.77
C LYS A 173 20.86 -8.97 2.44
N THR A 174 21.50 -10.14 2.46
CA THR A 174 21.92 -10.85 1.25
C THR A 174 20.73 -11.30 0.39
N LEU A 175 19.70 -11.86 1.02
CA LEU A 175 18.48 -12.30 0.33
C LEU A 175 17.72 -11.15 -0.32
N ASN A 176 17.75 -9.95 0.26
CA ASN A 176 17.13 -8.77 -0.33
C ASN A 176 17.81 -8.33 -1.63
N SER A 177 19.13 -8.49 -1.73
CA SER A 177 19.94 -8.08 -2.89
C SER A 177 19.78 -8.99 -4.10
N ILE A 178 19.30 -10.23 -3.91
CA ILE A 178 19.13 -11.18 -5.02
C ILE A 178 17.87 -10.81 -5.82
N PRO A 179 17.95 -10.68 -7.16
CA PRO A 179 16.78 -10.52 -8.01
C PRO A 179 15.90 -11.78 -7.92
N ARG A 180 14.89 -11.73 -7.05
CA ARG A 180 14.03 -12.88 -6.72
C ARG A 180 13.30 -13.49 -7.92
N ILE A 181 13.05 -12.68 -8.95
CA ILE A 181 12.43 -13.12 -10.20
C ILE A 181 13.25 -14.22 -10.91
N LEU A 182 14.59 -14.19 -10.78
CA LEU A 182 15.48 -15.17 -11.39
C LEU A 182 15.42 -16.55 -10.70
N LEU A 183 14.88 -16.62 -9.49
CA LEU A 183 14.69 -17.89 -8.79
C LEU A 183 13.66 -18.78 -9.47
N GLY A 184 12.82 -18.24 -10.36
CA GLY A 184 11.84 -19.02 -11.11
C GLY A 184 12.46 -20.20 -11.85
N SER A 185 13.60 -20.00 -12.50
CA SER A 185 14.29 -21.08 -13.23
C SER A 185 14.83 -22.16 -12.30
N VAL A 186 15.32 -21.76 -11.12
CA VAL A 186 15.76 -22.70 -10.09
C VAL A 186 14.58 -23.52 -9.57
N PHE A 187 13.44 -22.89 -9.32
CA PHE A 187 12.23 -23.59 -8.88
C PHE A 187 11.65 -24.50 -9.94
N ALA A 188 11.75 -24.15 -11.22
CA ALA A 188 11.38 -25.04 -12.32
C ALA A 188 12.24 -26.32 -12.33
N ILE A 189 13.55 -26.21 -12.01
CA ILE A 189 14.45 -27.37 -11.90
C ILE A 189 14.13 -28.20 -10.64
N TRP A 190 13.92 -27.55 -9.50
CA TRP A 190 13.72 -28.25 -8.21
C TRP A 190 12.35 -28.89 -8.07
N PHE A 191 11.29 -28.19 -8.47
CA PHE A 191 9.90 -28.62 -8.28
C PHE A 191 9.23 -29.07 -9.59
N GLY A 192 9.96 -29.01 -10.71
CA GLY A 192 9.47 -29.35 -12.03
C GLY A 192 8.59 -28.26 -12.67
N LEU A 193 7.99 -28.61 -13.82
CA LEU A 193 7.15 -27.70 -14.62
C LEU A 193 5.67 -27.68 -14.19
N GLY A 194 5.32 -28.35 -13.08
CA GLY A 194 3.96 -28.32 -12.53
C GLY A 194 3.63 -27.02 -11.79
N ILE A 195 2.47 -27.00 -11.15
CA ILE A 195 1.93 -25.85 -10.39
C ILE A 195 2.86 -25.43 -9.24
N SER A 196 3.58 -26.38 -8.63
CA SER A 196 4.41 -26.16 -7.45
C SER A 196 5.53 -25.14 -7.67
N SER A 197 6.16 -25.11 -8.85
CA SER A 197 7.23 -24.14 -9.14
C SER A 197 6.72 -22.70 -9.22
N LYS A 198 5.54 -22.49 -9.83
CA LYS A 198 4.88 -21.19 -9.98
C LYS A 198 4.36 -20.67 -8.65
N VAL A 199 3.69 -21.55 -7.90
CA VAL A 199 3.24 -21.26 -6.53
C VAL A 199 4.41 -20.88 -5.64
N THR A 200 5.54 -21.58 -5.73
CA THR A 200 6.74 -21.28 -4.93
C THR A 200 7.33 -19.92 -5.32
N LEU A 201 7.44 -19.61 -6.62
CA LEU A 201 7.92 -18.31 -7.06
C LEU A 201 7.02 -17.17 -6.56
N SER A 202 5.71 -17.31 -6.75
CA SER A 202 4.71 -16.38 -6.23
C SER A 202 4.83 -16.22 -4.71
N ALA A 203 4.91 -17.33 -3.96
CA ALA A 203 5.05 -17.30 -2.51
C ALA A 203 6.32 -16.58 -2.05
N VAL A 204 7.45 -16.77 -2.72
CA VAL A 204 8.72 -16.11 -2.37
C VAL A 204 8.64 -14.61 -2.62
N LEU A 205 8.06 -14.17 -3.75
CA LEU A 205 7.91 -12.73 -4.03
C LEU A 205 7.02 -12.05 -2.97
N VAL A 206 5.89 -12.68 -2.64
CA VAL A 206 4.94 -12.24 -1.62
C VAL A 206 5.59 -12.25 -0.23
N PHE A 207 6.26 -13.35 0.13
CA PHE A 207 6.87 -13.58 1.44
C PHE A 207 7.76 -12.40 1.83
N PHE A 208 8.70 -12.00 0.98
CA PHE A 208 9.61 -10.92 1.32
C PHE A 208 8.90 -9.56 1.43
N GLY A 209 7.94 -9.27 0.55
CA GLY A 209 7.16 -8.03 0.61
C GLY A 209 6.41 -7.90 1.94
N VAL A 210 5.76 -8.99 2.39
CA VAL A 210 5.01 -9.03 3.65
C VAL A 210 5.93 -9.12 4.86
N PHE A 211 7.01 -9.92 4.78
CA PHE A 211 8.00 -10.11 5.83
C PHE A 211 8.60 -8.79 6.28
N PHE A 212 9.08 -7.95 5.34
CA PHE A 212 9.71 -6.69 5.71
C PHE A 212 8.70 -5.72 6.36
N ASN A 213 7.47 -5.64 5.85
CA ASN A 213 6.43 -4.81 6.46
C ASN A 213 6.04 -5.31 7.87
N ALA A 214 5.87 -6.63 8.04
CA ALA A 214 5.56 -7.23 9.33
C ALA A 214 6.73 -7.07 10.34
N PHE A 215 7.97 -7.23 9.89
CA PHE A 215 9.17 -7.03 10.69
C PHE A 215 9.31 -5.59 11.20
N GLN A 216 9.09 -4.61 10.33
CA GLN A 216 9.11 -3.19 10.70
C GLN A 216 7.94 -2.84 11.63
N GLY A 217 6.72 -3.26 11.30
CA GLY A 217 5.54 -3.04 12.13
C GLY A 217 5.66 -3.66 13.53
N ALA A 218 6.31 -4.82 13.65
CA ALA A 218 6.57 -5.44 14.95
C ALA A 218 7.62 -4.69 15.80
N ARG A 219 8.56 -3.98 15.17
CA ARG A 219 9.60 -3.18 15.85
C ARG A 219 9.14 -1.76 16.21
N GLU A 220 8.21 -1.20 15.46
CA GLU A 220 7.67 0.16 15.67
C GLU A 220 6.58 0.22 16.74
N VAL A 221 6.14 -0.92 17.29
CA VAL A 221 5.19 -0.94 18.43
C VAL A 221 5.79 -0.16 19.61
N ASP A 222 5.02 0.81 20.11
CA ASP A 222 5.44 1.67 21.22
C ASP A 222 5.89 0.82 22.42
N ARG A 223 7.12 1.07 22.85
CA ARG A 223 7.70 0.41 24.03
C ARG A 223 6.87 0.68 25.28
N ASN A 224 6.19 1.82 25.36
CA ASN A 224 5.28 2.17 26.45
C ASN A 224 4.04 1.27 26.46
N LEU A 225 3.45 0.95 25.30
CA LEU A 225 2.34 0.00 25.21
C LEU A 225 2.75 -1.40 25.70
N ILE A 226 3.96 -1.83 25.32
CA ILE A 226 4.52 -3.11 25.77
C ILE A 226 4.82 -3.09 27.28
N ALA A 227 5.40 -1.99 27.80
CA ALA A 227 5.72 -1.83 29.22
C ALA A 227 4.46 -1.79 30.08
N ASN A 228 3.45 -1.01 29.68
CA ASN A 228 2.16 -0.92 30.38
C ASN A 228 1.45 -2.29 30.43
N ALA A 229 1.42 -3.03 29.33
CA ALA A 229 0.86 -4.38 29.31
C ALA A 229 1.60 -5.34 30.27
N ARG A 230 2.93 -5.22 30.38
CA ARG A 230 3.73 -6.00 31.33
C ARG A 230 3.45 -5.62 32.79
N ILE A 231 3.29 -4.33 33.08
CA ILE A 231 2.91 -3.84 34.42
C ILE A 231 1.56 -4.44 34.84
N LEU A 232 0.62 -4.59 33.89
CA LEU A 232 -0.68 -5.24 34.10
C LEU A 232 -0.60 -6.79 34.17
N GLY A 233 0.60 -7.37 34.22
CA GLY A 233 0.81 -8.82 34.36
C GLY A 233 0.68 -9.62 33.05
N ALA A 234 0.68 -8.98 31.89
CA ALA A 234 0.64 -9.70 30.62
C ALA A 234 1.97 -10.42 30.35
N GLY A 235 1.92 -11.76 30.26
CA GLY A 235 3.06 -12.57 29.82
C GLY A 235 3.42 -12.34 28.34
N ASN A 236 4.60 -12.81 27.91
CA ASN A 236 5.14 -12.56 26.56
C ASN A 236 4.19 -12.96 25.43
N ALA A 237 3.48 -14.09 25.56
CA ALA A 237 2.49 -14.54 24.57
C ALA A 237 1.28 -13.59 24.48
N LYS A 238 0.75 -13.12 25.63
CA LYS A 238 -0.36 -12.17 25.67
C LYS A 238 0.05 -10.83 25.06
N VAL A 239 1.24 -10.32 25.38
CA VAL A 239 1.77 -9.09 24.76
C VAL A 239 1.88 -9.25 23.24
N THR A 240 2.37 -10.39 22.75
CA THR A 240 2.45 -10.62 21.30
C THR A 240 1.06 -10.65 20.66
N LEU A 241 0.15 -11.48 21.16
CA LEU A 241 -1.17 -11.68 20.56
C LEU A 241 -2.12 -10.49 20.70
N GLN A 242 -2.02 -9.73 21.80
CA GLN A 242 -3.00 -8.67 22.14
C GLN A 242 -2.46 -7.25 21.90
N VAL A 243 -1.15 -7.05 21.79
CA VAL A 243 -0.56 -5.71 21.58
C VAL A 243 0.18 -5.66 20.24
N VAL A 244 1.11 -6.59 20.02
CA VAL A 244 1.98 -6.54 18.83
C VAL A 244 1.23 -6.96 17.57
N VAL A 245 0.53 -8.10 17.58
CA VAL A 245 -0.20 -8.61 16.42
C VAL A 245 -1.26 -7.61 15.93
N PRO A 246 -2.13 -7.04 16.79
CA PRO A 246 -3.12 -6.05 16.35
C PRO A 246 -2.48 -4.77 15.78
N SER A 247 -1.37 -4.32 16.37
CA SER A 247 -0.63 -3.15 15.87
C SER A 247 0.01 -3.43 14.50
N ALA A 248 0.70 -4.57 14.37
CA ALA A 248 1.32 -5.01 13.13
C ALA A 248 0.29 -5.32 12.03
N LEU A 249 -0.94 -5.71 12.39
CA LEU A 249 -1.99 -6.03 11.45
C LEU A 249 -2.34 -4.82 10.56
N SER A 250 -2.30 -3.60 11.08
CA SER A 250 -2.51 -2.37 10.30
C SER A 250 -1.45 -2.15 9.21
N TRP A 251 -0.19 -2.51 9.51
CA TRP A 251 0.91 -2.48 8.55
C TRP A 251 0.78 -3.59 7.51
N ILE A 252 0.43 -4.79 7.97
CA ILE A 252 0.25 -5.98 7.11
C ILE A 252 -0.88 -5.73 6.11
N THR A 253 -2.02 -5.19 6.54
CA THR A 253 -3.16 -4.90 5.63
C THR A 253 -2.80 -3.88 4.57
N THR A 254 -1.98 -2.88 4.90
CA THR A 254 -1.50 -1.88 3.94
C THR A 254 -0.61 -2.51 2.87
N SER A 255 0.17 -3.54 3.23
CA SER A 255 1.05 -4.25 2.29
C SER A 255 0.34 -5.29 1.41
N LEU A 256 -0.91 -5.63 1.72
CA LEU A 256 -1.60 -6.78 1.13
C LEU A 256 -1.88 -6.60 -0.37
N HIS A 257 -2.25 -5.38 -0.79
CA HIS A 257 -2.49 -5.00 -2.18
C HIS A 257 -1.22 -5.14 -3.04
N VAL A 258 -0.11 -4.59 -2.54
CA VAL A 258 1.20 -4.69 -3.20
C VAL A 258 1.67 -6.15 -3.26
N ALA A 259 1.49 -6.89 -2.16
CA ALA A 259 1.84 -8.30 -2.08
C ALA A 259 1.04 -9.14 -3.09
N PHE A 260 -0.23 -8.83 -3.30
CA PHE A 260 -1.03 -9.53 -4.31
C PHE A 260 -0.54 -9.27 -5.73
N GLY A 261 -0.17 -8.03 -6.06
CA GLY A 261 0.48 -7.72 -7.34
C GLY A 261 1.75 -8.55 -7.57
N PHE A 262 2.55 -8.77 -6.53
CA PHE A 262 3.71 -9.67 -6.60
C PHE A 262 3.33 -11.14 -6.76
N ALA A 263 2.20 -11.59 -6.20
CA ALA A 263 1.70 -12.93 -6.41
C ALA A 263 1.34 -13.18 -7.88
N VAL A 264 0.57 -12.26 -8.48
CA VAL A 264 0.20 -12.32 -9.90
C VAL A 264 1.45 -12.31 -10.77
N THR A 265 2.39 -11.41 -10.47
CA THR A 265 3.67 -11.33 -11.20
C THR A 265 4.45 -12.64 -11.09
N GLY A 266 4.51 -13.25 -9.90
CA GLY A 266 5.21 -14.51 -9.68
C GLY A 266 4.57 -15.70 -10.37
N ALA A 267 3.24 -15.79 -10.39
CA ALA A 267 2.52 -16.82 -11.14
C ALA A 267 2.81 -16.69 -12.63
N ILE A 268 2.59 -15.51 -13.22
CA ILE A 268 2.78 -15.28 -14.66
C ILE A 268 4.23 -15.52 -15.08
N VAL A 269 5.20 -14.97 -14.36
CA VAL A 269 6.62 -15.20 -14.67
C VAL A 269 6.96 -16.68 -14.51
N GLY A 270 6.40 -17.36 -13.50
CA GLY A 270 6.56 -18.79 -13.33
C GLY A 270 6.00 -19.57 -14.52
N GLU A 271 4.84 -19.18 -15.06
CA GLU A 271 4.22 -19.78 -16.23
C GLU A 271 5.07 -19.60 -17.50
N LEU A 272 5.69 -18.42 -17.67
CA LEU A 272 6.62 -18.11 -18.77
C LEU A 272 7.84 -19.06 -18.79
N LEU A 273 8.25 -19.57 -17.63
CA LEU A 273 9.42 -20.44 -17.50
C LEU A 273 9.12 -21.91 -17.79
N GLY A 274 7.86 -22.25 -18.10
CA GLY A 274 7.47 -23.57 -18.56
C GLY A 274 6.21 -24.07 -17.85
N ALA A 275 5.05 -23.59 -18.29
CA ALA A 275 3.74 -24.14 -17.94
C ALA A 275 3.09 -24.82 -19.15
N GLN A 276 2.09 -25.66 -18.86
CA GLN A 276 1.22 -26.26 -19.88
C GLN A 276 -0.11 -25.51 -20.02
N GLN A 277 -0.49 -24.73 -19.01
CA GLN A 277 -1.70 -23.91 -18.93
C GLN A 277 -1.38 -22.66 -18.09
N GLY A 278 -2.05 -21.54 -18.36
CA GLY A 278 -1.88 -20.27 -17.68
C GLY A 278 -1.88 -19.08 -18.64
N LEU A 279 -2.24 -17.90 -18.12
CA LEU A 279 -2.22 -16.65 -18.88
C LEU A 279 -0.82 -16.25 -19.35
N GLY A 280 0.20 -16.50 -18.54
CA GLY A 280 1.60 -16.29 -18.87
C GLY A 280 2.05 -17.16 -20.04
N LEU A 281 1.54 -18.39 -20.16
CA LEU A 281 1.80 -19.23 -21.33
C LEU A 281 1.19 -18.61 -22.60
N LEU A 282 -0.03 -18.08 -22.54
CA LEU A 282 -0.65 -17.42 -23.70
C LEU A 282 0.15 -16.21 -24.16
N ILE A 283 0.62 -15.38 -23.20
CA ILE A 283 1.47 -14.23 -23.50
C ILE A 283 2.78 -14.69 -24.15
N PHE A 284 3.42 -15.72 -23.58
CA PHE A 284 4.68 -16.26 -24.10
C PHE A 284 4.52 -16.83 -25.50
N GLN A 285 3.44 -17.55 -25.78
CA GLN A 285 3.18 -18.10 -27.11
C GLN A 285 2.88 -17.01 -28.13
N ALA A 286 2.08 -16.00 -27.79
CA ALA A 286 1.83 -14.85 -28.65
C ALA A 286 3.14 -14.11 -28.97
N GLN A 287 4.01 -13.93 -27.96
CA GLN A 287 5.33 -13.34 -28.16
C GLN A 287 6.20 -14.20 -29.08
N ALA A 288 6.25 -15.52 -28.87
CA ALA A 288 7.03 -16.44 -29.70
C ALA A 288 6.55 -16.50 -31.16
N ASN A 289 5.25 -16.26 -31.38
CA ASN A 289 4.63 -16.22 -32.71
C ASN A 289 4.67 -14.83 -33.36
N PHE A 290 5.33 -13.84 -32.75
CA PHE A 290 5.34 -12.44 -33.19
C PHE A 290 3.92 -11.88 -33.41
N ASP A 291 3.00 -12.21 -32.49
CA ASP A 291 1.62 -11.76 -32.47
C ASP A 291 1.44 -10.69 -31.36
N PRO A 292 1.73 -9.40 -31.65
CA PRO A 292 1.64 -8.33 -30.65
C PRO A 292 0.21 -8.16 -30.14
N ASP A 293 -0.81 -8.35 -30.99
CA ASP A 293 -2.22 -8.27 -30.58
C ASP A 293 -2.54 -9.34 -29.53
N GLY A 294 -2.02 -10.57 -29.70
CA GLY A 294 -2.09 -11.63 -28.70
C GLY A 294 -1.36 -11.31 -27.39
N VAL A 295 -0.17 -10.71 -27.47
CA VAL A 295 0.58 -10.30 -26.26
C VAL A 295 -0.22 -9.27 -25.46
N TYR A 296 -0.68 -8.20 -26.12
CA TYR A 296 -1.48 -7.18 -25.46
C TYR A 296 -2.84 -7.72 -24.99
N ALA A 297 -3.45 -8.64 -25.73
CA ALA A 297 -4.66 -9.31 -25.30
C ALA A 297 -4.47 -10.05 -23.97
N GLY A 298 -3.38 -10.83 -23.85
CA GLY A 298 -3.03 -11.51 -22.60
C GLY A 298 -2.73 -10.54 -21.45
N LEU A 299 -2.08 -9.41 -21.73
CA LEU A 299 -1.82 -8.36 -20.73
C LEU A 299 -3.12 -7.69 -20.26
N VAL A 300 -4.07 -7.42 -21.17
CA VAL A 300 -5.39 -6.86 -20.82
C VAL A 300 -6.17 -7.82 -19.93
N ILE A 301 -6.19 -9.11 -20.26
CA ILE A 301 -6.87 -10.15 -19.46
C ILE A 301 -6.22 -10.24 -18.07
N THR A 302 -4.89 -10.26 -18.02
CA THR A 302 -4.13 -10.23 -16.77
C THR A 302 -4.47 -9.00 -15.92
N ALA A 303 -4.54 -7.82 -16.52
CA ALA A 303 -4.89 -6.59 -15.81
C ALA A 303 -6.32 -6.62 -15.29
N ALA A 304 -7.28 -7.09 -16.08
CA ALA A 304 -8.67 -7.25 -15.67
C ALA A 304 -8.80 -8.23 -14.49
N PHE A 305 -8.08 -9.35 -14.56
CA PHE A 305 -7.98 -10.32 -13.48
C PHE A 305 -7.39 -9.71 -12.20
N ALA A 306 -6.25 -9.03 -12.30
CA ALA A 306 -5.59 -8.40 -11.15
C ALA A 306 -6.49 -7.34 -10.50
N LEU A 307 -7.19 -6.52 -11.30
CA LEU A 307 -8.14 -5.53 -10.80
C LEU A 307 -9.36 -6.17 -10.11
N ALA A 308 -9.89 -7.27 -10.66
CA ALA A 308 -10.99 -8.01 -10.04
C ALA A 308 -10.58 -8.57 -8.68
N ALA A 309 -9.39 -9.16 -8.60
CA ALA A 309 -8.87 -9.71 -7.36
C ALA A 309 -8.49 -8.61 -6.33
N GLU A 310 -7.93 -7.48 -6.76
CA GLU A 310 -7.71 -6.30 -5.91
C GLU A 310 -9.02 -5.80 -5.28
N GLY A 311 -10.11 -5.80 -6.06
CA GLY A 311 -11.45 -5.48 -5.56
C GLY A 311 -11.90 -6.42 -4.44
N LEU A 312 -11.60 -7.72 -4.57
CA LEU A 312 -11.91 -8.73 -3.55
C LEU A 312 -11.05 -8.55 -2.29
N ILE A 313 -9.77 -8.23 -2.44
CA ILE A 313 -8.87 -7.94 -1.32
C ILE A 313 -9.32 -6.69 -0.57
N THR A 314 -9.69 -5.64 -1.29
CA THR A 314 -10.26 -4.41 -0.70
C THR A 314 -11.52 -4.71 0.12
N LEU A 315 -12.37 -5.63 -0.34
CA LEU A 315 -13.54 -6.05 0.41
C LEU A 315 -13.16 -6.81 1.69
N LEU A 316 -12.14 -7.68 1.61
CA LEU A 316 -11.59 -8.41 2.75
C LEU A 316 -10.98 -7.46 3.78
N GLU A 317 -10.17 -6.50 3.33
CA GLU A 317 -9.55 -5.46 4.15
C GLU A 317 -10.62 -4.64 4.90
N ARG A 318 -11.67 -4.19 4.20
CA ARG A 318 -12.79 -3.46 4.83
C ARG A 318 -13.53 -4.28 5.88
N ARG A 319 -13.50 -5.61 5.78
CA ARG A 319 -14.12 -6.50 6.76
C ARG A 319 -13.20 -6.76 7.95
N LEU A 320 -11.89 -6.89 7.72
CA LEU A 320 -10.89 -6.99 8.77
C LEU A 320 -10.83 -5.66 9.53
N LEU A 321 -10.49 -4.55 8.90
CA LEU A 321 -10.26 -3.26 9.55
C LEU A 321 -11.53 -2.53 10.06
N ARG A 322 -12.66 -3.22 10.24
CA ARG A 322 -13.89 -2.63 10.79
C ARG A 322 -13.71 -2.02 12.18
N TRP A 323 -12.76 -2.52 12.96
CA TRP A 323 -12.48 -2.01 14.30
C TRP A 323 -11.67 -0.71 14.32
N GLN A 324 -11.07 -0.30 13.19
CA GLN A 324 -10.15 0.84 13.15
C GLN A 324 -10.94 2.13 12.84
N PRO A 325 -10.84 3.18 13.69
CA PRO A 325 -11.40 4.49 13.37
C PRO A 325 -10.79 4.99 12.08
N ARG A 326 -11.61 5.31 11.07
CA ARG A 326 -11.12 5.95 9.85
C ARG A 326 -10.36 7.21 10.25
N PRO A 327 -9.14 7.47 9.74
CA PRO A 327 -8.48 8.73 9.96
C PRO A 327 -9.46 9.84 9.56
N GLN A 328 -9.87 10.67 10.53
CA GLN A 328 -10.59 11.88 10.23
C GLN A 328 -9.72 12.64 9.22
N ARG A 329 -10.25 12.88 8.03
CA ARG A 329 -9.66 13.87 7.11
C ARG A 329 -9.75 15.21 7.83
N SER A 330 -8.74 15.54 8.62
CA SER A 330 -8.62 16.86 9.23
C SER A 330 -8.59 17.90 8.11
N GLY A 331 -9.63 18.74 8.09
CA GLY A 331 -9.68 20.06 7.47
C GLY A 331 -9.04 20.22 6.10
N ALA A 332 -9.80 19.98 5.03
CA ALA A 332 -9.66 20.84 3.85
C ALA A 332 -10.34 22.18 4.17
N GLY A 333 -9.60 23.02 4.88
CA GLY A 333 -9.98 24.36 5.29
C GLY A 333 -8.74 25.23 5.41
N ALA A 334 -8.24 25.67 4.26
CA ALA A 334 -7.47 26.90 4.05
C ALA A 334 -7.58 27.23 2.55
#